data_AF-A0A2D6PBE1-F1
#
_entry.id   AF-A0A2D6PBE1-F1
#
_cell.length_a   1.000
_cell.length_b   1.000
_cell.length_c   1.000
_cell.angle_alpha   90.00
_cell.angle_beta   90.00
_cell.angle_gamma   90.00
#
_symmetry.space_group_name_H-M   'P 1'
#
loop_
_entity.id
_entity.type
_entity.pdbx_description
1 polymer ?
#
loop_
_entity_poly.entity_id
_entity_poly.type
_entity_poly.pdbx_seq_one_letter_code
_entity_poly.pdbx_strand_id
1 'polypeptide(L)'
;MNKEDKVLLVFRYSQLRNNFRDHLREQGYSKIWGYGDPLRAIADSRSYQPDLVFVGDEYLTSINIAGSIKHRTVKNTVIKIIDTKDSFKKIKKLEDLIFKDMIETAENR
;
A
#
# COMPACT_ATOMS: atom_id res chain seq x y z
N MET A 1 11.02 10.15 -1.54
CA MET A 1 10.13 9.54 -0.54
C MET A 1 10.80 9.63 0.82
N ASN A 2 10.05 10.00 1.87
CA ASN A 2 10.58 10.15 3.22
C ASN A 2 10.52 8.79 3.94
N LYS A 3 11.62 8.38 4.56
CA LYS A 3 11.74 7.05 5.21
C LYS A 3 11.05 6.98 6.57
N GLU A 4 10.68 8.13 7.13
CA GLU A 4 9.88 8.26 8.35
C GLU A 4 8.36 8.14 8.10
N ASP A 5 7.95 8.06 6.83
CA ASP A 5 6.55 7.94 6.42
C ASP A 5 5.93 6.68 7.04
N LYS A 6 4.74 6.86 7.62
CA LYS A 6 3.93 5.77 8.18
C LYS A 6 3.23 5.04 7.05
N VAL A 7 3.55 3.76 6.90
CA VAL A 7 3.03 2.92 5.82
C VAL A 7 1.97 1.96 6.34
N LEU A 8 0.83 1.93 5.65
CA LEU A 8 -0.24 0.96 5.87
C LEU A 8 -0.35 0.02 4.67
N LEU A 9 -0.26 -1.29 4.91
CA LEU A 9 -0.40 -2.34 3.91
C LEU A 9 -1.75 -3.03 4.09
N VAL A 10 -2.58 -3.06 3.06
CA VAL A 10 -3.91 -3.69 3.08
C VAL A 10 -3.97 -4.73 1.96
N PHE A 11 -3.62 -5.97 2.30
CA PHE A 11 -3.53 -7.10 1.37
C PHE A 11 -4.14 -8.34 2.00
N ARG A 12 -5.01 -9.04 1.28
CA ARG A 12 -5.66 -10.27 1.74
C ARG A 12 -4.63 -11.33 2.09
N TYR A 13 -3.65 -11.47 1.21
CA TYR A 13 -2.66 -12.54 1.29
C TYR A 13 -1.51 -12.17 2.22
N SER A 14 -1.35 -12.94 3.30
CA SER A 14 -0.34 -12.71 4.33
C SER A 14 1.09 -12.80 3.80
N GLN A 15 1.37 -13.72 2.88
CA GLN A 15 2.70 -13.88 2.27
C GLN A 15 3.11 -12.63 1.48
N LEU A 16 2.23 -12.15 0.58
CA LEU A 16 2.49 -10.93 -0.18
C LEU A 16 2.69 -9.72 0.76
N ARG A 17 1.83 -9.59 1.77
CA ARG A 17 1.92 -8.53 2.76
C ARG A 17 3.25 -8.53 3.53
N ASN A 18 3.72 -9.71 3.93
CA ASN A 18 4.99 -9.86 4.65
C ASN A 18 6.18 -9.54 3.73
N ASN A 19 6.21 -10.07 2.51
CA ASN A 19 7.27 -9.78 1.55
C ASN A 19 7.36 -8.28 1.23
N PHE A 20 6.21 -7.62 1.05
CA PHE A 20 6.14 -6.19 0.80
C PHE A 20 6.62 -5.36 2.00
N ARG A 21 6.25 -5.78 3.22
CA ARG A 21 6.74 -5.17 4.46
C ARG A 21 8.27 -5.30 4.59
N ASP A 22 8.81 -6.48 4.32
CA ASP A 22 10.23 -6.76 4.46
C ASP A 22 11.03 -5.95 3.44
N HIS A 23 10.56 -5.86 2.19
CA HIS A 23 11.15 -4.96 1.19
C HIS A 23 11.10 -3.48 1.62
N LEU A 24 9.98 -3.00 2.16
CA LEU A 24 9.92 -1.63 2.68
C LEU A 24 10.92 -1.41 3.84
N ARG A 25 11.16 -2.41 4.69
CA ARG A 25 12.19 -2.32 5.73
C ARG A 25 13.60 -2.25 5.13
N GLU A 26 13.89 -3.05 4.12
CA GLU A 26 15.16 -2.97 3.36
C GLU A 26 15.35 -1.58 2.74
N GLN A 27 14.26 -0.97 2.31
CA GLN A 27 14.25 0.42 1.82
C GLN A 27 14.33 1.46 2.94
N GLY A 28 14.38 1.07 4.22
CA GLY A 28 14.53 1.98 5.36
C GLY A 28 13.24 2.49 5.99
N TYR A 29 12.07 1.99 5.59
CA TYR A 29 10.81 2.33 6.28
C TYR A 29 10.71 1.59 7.61
N SER A 30 10.56 2.34 8.70
CA SER A 30 10.51 1.79 10.07
C SER A 30 9.09 1.62 10.61
N LYS A 31 8.13 2.43 10.14
CA LYS A 31 6.74 2.49 10.64
C LYS A 31 5.77 1.84 9.66
N ILE A 32 5.63 0.51 9.69
CA ILE A 32 4.81 -0.25 8.75
C ILE A 32 3.78 -1.11 9.50
N TRP A 33 2.50 -0.96 9.17
CA TRP A 33 1.40 -1.79 9.65
C TRP A 33 0.77 -2.58 8.51
N GLY A 34 0.34 -3.81 8.78
CA GLY A 34 -0.21 -4.71 7.76
C GLY A 34 -1.51 -5.36 8.20
N TYR A 35 -2.54 -5.25 7.36
CA TYR A 35 -3.86 -5.79 7.58
C TYR A 35 -4.27 -6.74 6.46
N GLY A 36 -4.81 -7.90 6.86
CA GLY A 36 -5.55 -8.81 5.98
C GLY A 36 -7.03 -8.46 5.89
N ASP A 37 -7.58 -7.78 6.89
CA ASP A 37 -8.97 -7.34 6.91
C ASP A 37 -9.04 -5.84 6.57
N PRO A 38 -9.71 -5.47 5.47
CA PRO A 38 -9.84 -4.07 5.05
C PRO A 38 -10.65 -3.21 6.01
N LEU A 39 -11.67 -3.75 6.70
CA LEU A 39 -12.48 -2.99 7.64
C LEU A 39 -11.67 -2.63 8.89
N ARG A 40 -10.85 -3.58 9.36
CA ARG A 40 -9.92 -3.33 10.45
C ARG A 40 -8.86 -2.30 10.07
N ALA A 41 -8.33 -2.38 8.86
CA ALA A 41 -7.39 -1.37 8.34
C ALA A 41 -8.00 0.04 8.35
N ILE A 42 -9.25 0.18 7.91
CA ILE A 42 -9.98 1.46 7.93
C ILE A 42 -10.19 1.96 9.36
N ALA A 43 -10.58 1.08 10.30
CA ALA A 43 -10.80 1.44 11.69
C ALA A 43 -9.51 1.98 12.34
N ASP A 44 -8.40 1.26 12.17
CA ASP A 44 -7.14 1.60 12.83
C ASP A 44 -6.38 2.74 12.11
N SER A 45 -6.68 3.02 10.84
CA SER A 45 -6.04 4.09 10.06
C SER A 45 -6.14 5.47 10.71
N ARG A 46 -7.23 5.73 11.45
CA ARG A 46 -7.41 6.99 12.19
C ARG A 46 -6.37 7.16 13.31
N SER A 47 -5.98 6.09 13.97
CA SER A 47 -5.01 6.14 15.06
C SER A 47 -3.59 6.26 14.52
N TYR A 48 -3.27 5.56 13.44
CA TYR A 48 -1.92 5.57 12.89
C TYR A 48 -1.62 6.80 12.04
N GLN A 49 -2.63 7.37 11.38
CA GLN A 49 -2.47 8.48 10.45
C GLN A 49 -1.39 8.16 9.40
N PRO A 50 -1.56 7.11 8.57
CA PRO A 50 -0.58 6.72 7.57
C PRO A 50 -0.37 7.83 6.53
N ASP A 51 0.88 8.02 6.14
CA ASP A 51 1.29 8.91 5.05
C ASP A 51 1.16 8.18 3.70
N LEU A 52 1.36 6.86 3.72
CA LEU A 52 1.31 6.00 2.54
C LEU A 52 0.47 4.76 2.80
N VAL A 53 -0.47 4.47 1.91
CA VAL A 53 -1.32 3.28 1.98
C VAL A 53 -1.18 2.49 0.70
N PHE A 54 -0.81 1.22 0.82
CA PHE A 54 -0.82 0.26 -0.28
C PHE A 54 -2.03 -0.65 -0.13
N VAL A 55 -2.88 -0.71 -1.15
CA VAL A 55 -4.08 -1.52 -1.17
C VAL A 55 -3.96 -2.51 -2.32
N GLY A 56 -4.16 -3.78 -2.05
CA GLY A 56 -4.24 -4.78 -3.12
C GLY A 56 -5.52 -4.62 -3.96
N ASP A 57 -5.42 -4.85 -5.26
CA ASP A 57 -6.52 -4.77 -6.22
C ASP A 57 -7.69 -5.72 -5.91
N GLU A 58 -7.43 -6.79 -5.15
CA GLU A 58 -8.43 -7.77 -4.71
C GLU A 58 -9.55 -7.14 -3.87
N TYR A 59 -9.36 -5.90 -3.41
CA TYR A 59 -10.34 -5.15 -2.64
C TYR A 59 -11.12 -4.07 -3.39
N LEU A 60 -10.77 -3.78 -4.65
CA LEU A 60 -11.39 -2.68 -5.42
C LEU A 60 -12.89 -2.86 -5.62
N THR A 61 -13.35 -4.10 -5.72
CA THR A 61 -14.76 -4.43 -6.02
C THR A 61 -15.64 -4.48 -4.78
N SER A 62 -15.05 -4.54 -3.59
CA SER A 62 -15.76 -4.97 -2.38
C SER A 62 -15.96 -3.83 -1.39
N ILE A 63 -14.97 -2.94 -1.24
CA ILE A 63 -14.98 -1.87 -0.24
C ILE A 63 -14.20 -0.68 -0.80
N ASN A 64 -14.75 0.54 -0.73
CA ASN A 64 -14.01 1.76 -1.04
C ASN A 64 -13.01 2.10 0.09
N ILE A 65 -11.98 1.27 0.23
CA ILE A 65 -10.94 1.39 1.26
C ILE A 65 -10.20 2.71 1.09
N ALA A 66 -9.85 3.04 -0.16
CA ALA A 66 -9.09 4.24 -0.47
C ALA A 66 -9.83 5.50 -0.01
N GLY A 67 -11.10 5.66 -0.40
CA GLY A 67 -11.94 6.78 0.05
C GLY A 67 -12.16 6.79 1.56
N SER A 68 -12.36 5.61 2.16
CA SER A 68 -12.63 5.49 3.60
C SER A 68 -11.41 5.85 4.46
N ILE A 69 -10.21 5.44 4.05
CA ILE A 69 -8.97 5.81 4.75
C ILE A 69 -8.69 7.30 4.54
N LYS A 70 -8.82 7.82 3.31
CA LYS A 70 -8.60 9.25 3.03
C LYS A 70 -9.50 10.18 3.84
N HIS A 71 -10.73 9.76 4.13
CA HIS A 71 -11.65 10.53 4.98
C HIS A 71 -11.28 10.49 6.48
N ARG A 72 -10.46 9.53 6.91
CA ARG A 72 -10.10 9.28 8.31
C ARG A 72 -8.67 9.70 8.68
N THR A 73 -7.86 10.01 7.68
CA THR A 73 -6.44 10.38 7.84
C THR A 73 -6.19 11.84 7.45
N VAL A 74 -5.01 12.34 7.80
CA VAL A 74 -4.52 13.68 7.45
C VAL A 74 -4.59 13.94 5.94
N LYS A 75 -4.81 15.21 5.55
CA LYS A 75 -5.07 15.70 4.18
C LYS A 75 -4.08 15.25 3.09
N ASN A 76 -2.96 14.60 3.42
CA ASN A 76 -1.88 14.24 2.50
C ASN A 76 -1.58 12.73 2.40
N THR A 77 -2.45 11.84 2.88
CA THR A 77 -2.25 10.40 2.68
C THR A 77 -2.27 10.02 1.20
N VAL A 78 -1.17 9.44 0.73
CA VAL A 78 -1.03 8.90 -0.63
C VAL A 78 -1.52 7.45 -0.63
N ILE A 79 -2.42 7.13 -1.57
CA ILE A 79 -2.98 5.77 -1.69
C ILE A 79 -2.53 5.19 -3.03
N LYS A 80 -1.93 4.00 -2.97
CA LYS A 80 -1.45 3.24 -4.13
C LYS A 80 -2.18 1.91 -4.19
N ILE A 81 -2.76 1.62 -5.35
CA ILE A 81 -3.41 0.33 -5.63
C ILE A 81 -2.37 -0.57 -6.30
N ILE A 82 -2.25 -1.81 -5.85
CA ILE A 82 -1.25 -2.80 -6.31
C ILE A 82 -1.98 -4.01 -6.89
N ASP A 83 -1.70 -4.37 -8.14
CA ASP A 83 -2.20 -5.61 -8.74
C ASP A 83 -1.60 -6.83 -8.02
N THR A 84 -2.44 -7.59 -7.32
CA THR A 84 -2.02 -8.77 -6.57
C THR A 84 -1.98 -10.03 -7.40
N LYS A 85 -2.79 -10.13 -8.46
CA LYS A 85 -2.85 -11.31 -9.34
C LYS A 85 -1.55 -11.49 -10.12
N ASP A 86 -0.95 -10.39 -10.57
CA ASP A 86 0.33 -10.42 -11.28
C ASP A 86 1.53 -10.41 -10.31
N SER A 87 1.36 -9.85 -9.11
CA SER A 87 2.38 -9.85 -8.03
C SER A 87 2.81 -11.24 -7.60
N PHE A 88 1.93 -12.25 -7.58
CA PHE A 88 2.31 -13.62 -7.19
C PHE A 88 3.19 -14.34 -8.21
N LYS A 89 3.10 -14.00 -9.51
CA LYS A 89 3.84 -14.67 -10.59
C LYS A 89 5.23 -14.06 -10.83
N LYS A 90 5.49 -12.85 -10.34
CA LYS A 90 6.69 -12.05 -10.67
C LYS A 90 7.58 -11.71 -9.47
N ILE A 91 7.50 -12.44 -8.36
CA ILE A 91 8.41 -12.22 -7.21
C ILE A 91 9.83 -12.73 -7.54
N LYS A 92 10.54 -11.99 -8.38
CA LYS A 92 12.01 -11.95 -8.45
C LYS A 92 12.55 -10.52 -8.21
N LYS A 93 11.77 -9.45 -8.49
CA LYS A 93 12.12 -8.06 -8.14
C LYS A 93 10.85 -7.23 -7.89
N LEU A 94 10.76 -6.62 -6.70
CA LEU A 94 9.62 -5.79 -6.28
C LEU A 94 9.52 -4.46 -7.03
N GLU A 95 10.61 -4.03 -7.67
CA GLU A 95 10.72 -2.81 -8.46
C GLU A 95 9.81 -2.81 -9.69
N ASP A 96 9.58 -3.97 -10.31
CA ASP A 96 8.69 -4.07 -11.49
C ASP A 96 7.21 -3.88 -11.13
N LEU A 97 6.83 -4.08 -9.87
CA LEU A 97 5.45 -4.02 -9.38
C LEU A 97 4.99 -2.62 -8.95
N ILE A 98 5.93 -1.71 -8.67
CA ILE A 98 5.63 -0.37 -8.14
C ILE A 98 5.87 0.73 -9.18
N PHE A 99 6.72 0.49 -10.19
CA PHE A 99 7.26 1.58 -11.02
C PHE A 99 6.88 1.55 -12.50
N LYS A 100 6.29 0.46 -13.04
CA LYS A 100 6.01 0.38 -14.48
C LYS A 100 4.85 1.29 -14.94
N ASP A 101 3.92 1.65 -14.05
CA ASP A 101 2.82 2.58 -14.36
C ASP A 101 3.02 4.01 -13.80
N MET A 102 4.02 4.24 -12.93
CA MET A 102 4.20 5.55 -12.29
C MET A 102 5.10 6.53 -13.05
N ILE A 103 5.98 6.07 -13.95
CA ILE A 103 6.91 6.97 -14.68
C ILE A 103 6.28 7.51 -15.98
N GLU A 104 5.47 6.72 -16.68
CA GLU A 104 4.82 7.19 -17.93
C GLU A 104 3.78 8.31 -17.72
N THR A 105 3.31 8.53 -16.49
CA THR A 105 2.41 9.65 -16.17
C THR A 105 3.16 10.92 -15.74
N ALA A 106 4.46 10.84 -15.42
CA ALA A 106 5.26 11.98 -14.98
C ALA A 106 6.02 12.66 -16.14
N GLU A 107 6.31 11.96 -17.24
CA GLU A 107 6.97 12.53 -18.43
C GLU A 107 6.01 13.06 -19.51
N ASN A 108 4.69 12.89 -19.35
CA ASN A 108 3.67 13.43 -20.25
C ASN A 108 2.98 14.70 -19.71
N ARG A 109 3.69 15.50 -18.92
CA ARG A 109 3.28 16.85 -18.49
C ARG A 109 4.37 17.88 -18.73
#